data_AF-K0SQQ2-F1
#
_entry.id   AF-K0SQQ2-F1
#
_cell.length_a   1.000
_cell.length_b   1.000
_cell.length_c   1.000
_cell.angle_alpha   90.00
_cell.angle_beta   90.00
_cell.angle_gamma   90.00
#
_symmetry.space_group_name_H-M   'P 1'
#
loop_
_entity.id
_entity.type
_entity.pdbx_description
1 polymer ?
#
loop_
_entity_poly.entity_id
_entity_poly.type
_entity_poly.pdbx_seq_one_letter_code
_entity_poly.pdbx_strand_id
1 'polypeptide(L)'
;MCAPRTESNGKLLERVALDISTTSSPQQSVMDEQKMGSSDETATGAVVCFLKWLFLAAALSVSVLEFSLWFPFNIPGVSSAAIRTYVPAGYEYDLENTLFDNTPWTYNTDYVLTIVMTILAVECIRSNATCEKTNADSFRLRIYSAALLICYAVSTLAGGWSHQHFTSVGSLNTLKFRLFWIVCVGNVSFASCYMGLIGREVQRIFGVKDAIPLGPVWCWPLYGLYMFGACAFGYISFKRPACDIFIAGITQFPSTFYCLGALGLRTWPSSRDSTNAKVTAIEREAWIDMSERVYSPGRGPRQHKGVGFGVSQAARSAKSQVNIGVLRKKLR
;
A
#
# COMPACT_ATOMS: atom_id res chain seq x y z
N MET A 1 -13.82 4.80 34.01
CA MET A 1 -15.08 4.18 33.53
C MET A 1 -15.79 5.21 32.66
N CYS A 2 -15.80 5.03 31.34
CA CYS A 2 -16.56 5.88 30.42
C CYS A 2 -17.85 5.13 30.04
N ALA A 3 -18.99 5.80 30.17
CA ALA A 3 -20.30 5.24 29.82
C ALA A 3 -20.42 5.01 28.31
N PRO A 4 -21.14 3.97 27.85
CA PRO A 4 -21.33 3.69 26.43
C PRO A 4 -22.30 4.72 25.83
N ARG A 5 -21.86 5.44 24.79
CA ARG A 5 -22.70 6.36 24.01
C ARG A 5 -23.17 5.66 22.75
N THR A 6 -24.46 5.38 22.67
CA THR A 6 -25.13 4.90 21.45
C THR A 6 -25.37 6.09 20.52
N GLU A 7 -24.43 6.35 19.60
CA GLU A 7 -24.65 7.30 18.50
C GLU A 7 -24.87 6.54 17.18
N SER A 8 -25.93 6.93 16.48
CA SER A 8 -26.36 6.39 15.19
C SER A 8 -25.33 6.67 14.09
N ASN A 9 -24.89 5.61 13.41
CA ASN A 9 -23.90 5.63 12.31
C ASN A 9 -24.25 6.58 11.14
N GLY A 10 -25.49 7.07 11.05
CA GLY A 10 -25.95 7.95 9.96
C GLY A 10 -25.29 9.33 9.93
N LYS A 11 -24.80 9.86 11.07
CA LYS A 11 -24.21 11.22 11.13
C LYS A 11 -22.72 11.30 10.79
N LEU A 12 -22.03 10.17 10.63
CA LEU A 12 -20.57 10.15 10.43
C LEU A 12 -20.18 10.54 8.99
N LEU A 13 -20.96 10.14 7.98
CA LEU A 13 -20.69 10.46 6.58
C LEU A 13 -20.96 11.92 6.23
N GLU A 14 -21.92 12.56 6.92
CA GLU A 14 -22.28 13.96 6.69
C GLU A 14 -21.21 14.94 7.23
N ARG A 15 -20.48 14.57 8.29
CA ARG A 15 -19.37 15.38 8.83
C ARG A 15 -18.11 15.34 7.94
N VAL A 16 -17.83 14.22 7.28
CA VAL A 16 -16.65 14.09 6.40
C VAL A 16 -16.80 14.92 5.12
N ALA A 17 -18.02 15.13 4.64
CA ALA A 17 -18.28 16.00 3.49
C ALA A 17 -18.19 17.50 3.84
N LEU A 18 -18.47 17.89 5.09
CA LEU A 18 -18.44 19.30 5.52
C LEU A 18 -17.02 19.81 5.84
N ASP A 19 -16.15 18.97 6.43
CA ASP A 19 -14.80 19.39 6.85
C ASP A 19 -13.83 19.69 5.68
N ILE A 20 -14.20 19.35 4.44
CA ILE A 20 -13.43 19.71 3.24
C ILE A 20 -13.78 21.13 2.74
N SER A 21 -14.89 21.73 3.21
CA SER A 21 -15.42 23.00 2.68
C SER A 21 -15.25 24.22 3.60
N THR A 22 -14.97 24.06 4.89
CA THR A 22 -14.98 25.19 5.84
C THR A 22 -13.72 25.30 6.69
N THR A 23 -12.68 25.94 6.14
CA THR A 23 -11.64 26.62 6.91
C THR A 23 -11.61 28.10 6.52
N SER A 24 -12.64 28.84 6.93
CA SER A 24 -12.62 30.30 6.98
C SER A 24 -13.62 30.79 8.02
N SER A 25 -13.18 30.95 9.26
CA SER A 25 -13.90 31.75 10.26
C SER A 25 -13.31 33.15 10.28
N PRO A 26 -14.10 34.21 10.04
CA PRO A 26 -13.63 35.58 10.08
C PRO A 26 -13.85 36.17 11.48
N GLN A 27 -12.78 36.44 12.21
CA GLN A 27 -12.83 37.34 13.37
C GLN A 27 -11.43 37.89 13.70
N GLN A 28 -11.07 39.02 13.09
CA GLN A 28 -10.27 40.06 13.74
C GLN A 28 -10.29 41.31 12.85
N SER A 29 -11.22 42.22 13.17
CA SER A 29 -11.11 43.62 12.80
C SER A 29 -10.38 44.35 13.92
N VAL A 30 -9.68 45.41 13.52
CA VAL A 30 -9.05 46.46 14.31
C VAL A 30 -7.55 46.26 14.59
N MET A 31 -6.79 47.11 13.88
CA MET A 31 -5.34 47.36 13.87
C MET A 31 -4.47 46.45 13.00
N ASP A 32 -4.27 46.84 11.74
CA ASP A 32 -2.95 46.86 11.10
C ASP A 32 -3.05 47.48 9.69
N GLU A 33 -3.14 48.81 9.64
CA GLU A 33 -2.98 49.60 8.41
C GLU A 33 -1.48 49.90 8.20
N GLN A 34 -0.62 48.87 8.21
CA GLN A 34 0.81 49.05 7.87
C GLN A 34 1.56 47.73 7.58
N LYS A 35 1.11 46.93 6.60
CA LYS A 35 2.00 45.92 5.97
C LYS A 35 1.58 45.52 4.56
N MET A 36 1.40 46.50 3.68
CA MET A 36 0.99 46.29 2.28
C MET A 36 2.17 46.01 1.33
N GLY A 37 3.26 45.38 1.83
CA GLY A 37 4.52 45.22 1.09
C GLY A 37 5.16 43.83 1.11
N SER A 38 4.49 42.78 1.60
CA SER A 38 5.09 41.42 1.70
C SER A 38 4.26 40.29 1.08
N SER A 39 3.27 40.59 0.23
CA SER A 39 2.45 39.56 -0.42
C SER A 39 3.19 38.82 -1.54
N ASP A 40 4.02 39.52 -2.32
CA ASP A 40 4.61 38.98 -3.55
C ASP A 40 5.75 37.96 -3.30
N GLU A 41 6.50 38.13 -2.21
CA GLU A 41 7.54 37.17 -1.83
C GLU A 41 6.96 35.80 -1.43
N THR A 42 5.76 35.80 -0.83
CA THR A 42 5.10 34.54 -0.38
C THR A 42 4.54 33.72 -1.54
N ALA A 43 4.01 34.37 -2.58
CA ALA A 43 3.47 33.69 -3.76
C ALA A 43 4.58 33.01 -4.57
N THR A 44 5.69 33.71 -4.78
CA THR A 44 6.86 33.16 -5.50
C THR A 44 7.44 31.94 -4.78
N GLY A 45 7.56 32.00 -3.46
CA GLY A 45 8.04 30.87 -2.64
C GLY A 45 7.13 29.63 -2.73
N ALA A 46 5.81 29.82 -2.69
CA ALA A 46 4.85 28.72 -2.79
C ALA A 46 4.92 28.01 -4.16
N VAL A 47 5.01 28.77 -5.25
CA VAL A 47 5.14 28.22 -6.62
C VAL A 47 6.44 27.42 -6.76
N VAL A 48 7.56 27.95 -6.29
CA VAL A 48 8.85 27.25 -6.33
C VAL A 48 8.80 25.95 -5.54
N CYS A 49 8.20 25.95 -4.34
CA CYS A 49 8.01 24.74 -3.54
C CYS A 49 7.13 23.70 -4.24
N PHE A 50 6.01 24.13 -4.85
CA PHE A 50 5.14 23.26 -5.63
C PHE A 50 5.89 22.62 -6.81
N LEU A 51 6.58 23.43 -7.62
CA LEU A 51 7.33 22.95 -8.79
C LEU A 51 8.44 21.97 -8.39
N LYS A 52 9.14 22.21 -7.27
CA LYS A 52 10.15 21.28 -6.73
C LYS A 52 9.56 19.90 -6.43
N TRP A 53 8.42 19.87 -5.73
CA TRP A 53 7.76 18.60 -5.41
C TRP A 53 7.16 17.93 -6.63
N LEU A 54 6.65 18.71 -7.59
CA LEU A 54 6.10 18.17 -8.83
C LEU A 54 7.20 17.51 -9.66
N PHE A 55 8.34 18.18 -9.81
CA PHE A 55 9.51 17.63 -10.47
C PHE A 55 10.01 16.37 -9.76
N LEU A 56 10.12 16.37 -8.44
CA LEU A 56 10.54 15.20 -7.67
C LEU A 56 9.59 14.01 -7.84
N ALA A 57 8.27 14.25 -7.77
CA ALA A 57 7.27 13.22 -7.98
C ALA A 57 7.35 12.63 -9.40
N ALA A 58 7.46 13.49 -10.42
CA ALA A 58 7.60 13.07 -11.81
C ALA A 58 8.91 12.29 -12.05
N ALA A 59 10.03 12.78 -11.55
CA ALA A 59 11.33 12.12 -11.67
C ALA A 59 11.33 10.76 -10.96
N LEU A 60 10.76 10.67 -9.75
CA LEU A 60 10.59 9.42 -9.02
C LEU A 60 9.71 8.43 -9.81
N SER A 61 8.56 8.89 -10.31
CA SER A 61 7.65 8.08 -11.12
C SER A 61 8.31 7.49 -12.36
N VAL A 62 8.98 8.32 -13.17
CA VAL A 62 9.68 7.86 -14.38
C VAL A 62 10.81 6.90 -14.00
N SER A 63 11.66 7.27 -13.05
CA SER A 63 12.81 6.45 -12.65
C SER A 63 12.40 5.08 -12.13
N VAL A 64 11.30 5.00 -11.37
CA VAL A 64 10.84 3.73 -10.81
C VAL A 64 10.17 2.88 -11.87
N LEU A 65 9.45 3.48 -12.83
CA LEU A 65 8.91 2.73 -13.96
C LEU A 65 10.04 2.10 -14.77
N GLU A 66 11.04 2.89 -15.15
CA GLU A 66 12.22 2.40 -15.89
C GLU A 66 12.98 1.33 -15.11
N PHE A 67 13.21 1.57 -13.81
CA PHE A 67 13.81 0.56 -12.94
C PHE A 67 12.99 -0.73 -12.90
N SER A 68 11.66 -0.64 -12.81
CA SER A 68 10.79 -1.81 -12.74
C SER A 68 10.87 -2.63 -14.02
N LEU A 69 10.92 -1.97 -15.18
CA LEU A 69 11.09 -2.63 -16.48
C LEU A 69 12.48 -3.25 -16.65
N TRP A 70 13.52 -2.58 -16.14
CA TRP A 70 14.91 -3.02 -16.21
C TRP A 70 15.23 -4.16 -15.22
N PHE A 71 14.61 -4.16 -14.04
CA PHE A 71 14.97 -5.01 -12.91
C PHE A 71 14.98 -6.52 -13.22
N PRO A 72 13.95 -7.13 -13.86
CA PRO A 72 13.94 -8.56 -14.13
C PRO A 72 15.14 -9.06 -14.95
N PHE A 73 15.69 -8.21 -15.83
CA PHE A 73 16.80 -8.58 -16.71
C PHE A 73 18.17 -8.56 -16.02
N ASN A 74 18.26 -7.91 -14.85
CA ASN A 74 19.51 -7.65 -14.15
C ASN A 74 19.68 -8.49 -12.87
N ILE A 75 18.74 -9.40 -12.60
CA ILE A 75 18.87 -10.36 -11.52
C ILE A 75 19.89 -11.44 -11.93
N PRO A 76 20.99 -11.63 -11.16
CA PRO A 76 21.99 -12.64 -11.48
C PRO A 76 21.39 -14.04 -11.60
N GLY A 77 21.75 -14.76 -12.67
CA GLY A 77 21.32 -16.14 -12.89
C GLY A 77 19.95 -16.35 -13.53
N VAL A 78 19.17 -15.28 -13.80
CA VAL A 78 17.84 -15.40 -14.43
C VAL A 78 17.66 -14.57 -15.70
N SER A 79 18.68 -13.83 -16.15
CA SER A 79 18.60 -12.93 -17.32
C SER A 79 18.11 -13.64 -18.60
N SER A 80 18.59 -14.86 -18.87
CA SER A 80 18.15 -15.66 -20.03
C SER A 80 16.69 -16.13 -19.94
N ALA A 81 16.18 -16.33 -18.72
CA ALA A 81 14.76 -16.61 -18.50
C ALA A 81 13.92 -15.34 -18.62
N ALA A 82 14.41 -14.21 -18.11
CA ALA A 82 13.73 -12.92 -18.20
C ALA A 82 13.53 -12.46 -19.65
N ILE A 83 14.54 -12.59 -20.52
CA ILE A 83 14.43 -12.26 -21.96
C ILE A 83 13.27 -13.00 -22.65
N ARG A 84 13.02 -14.26 -22.28
CA ARG A 84 11.93 -15.06 -22.86
C ARG A 84 10.58 -14.84 -22.18
N THR A 85 10.58 -14.23 -21.00
CA THR A 85 9.39 -14.10 -20.14
C THR A 85 8.78 -12.71 -20.24
N TYR A 86 9.60 -11.67 -20.21
CA TYR A 86 9.21 -10.25 -20.23
C TYR A 86 9.25 -9.69 -21.66
N VAL A 87 8.59 -10.37 -22.60
CA VAL A 87 8.41 -9.85 -23.97
C VAL A 87 7.25 -8.83 -23.94
N PRO A 88 7.48 -7.56 -24.33
CA PRO A 88 6.40 -6.56 -24.37
C PRO A 88 5.25 -6.98 -25.29
N ALA A 89 4.03 -6.72 -24.85
CA ALA A 89 2.81 -6.97 -25.63
C ALA A 89 2.12 -5.67 -26.05
N GLY A 90 2.09 -4.64 -25.20
CA GLY A 90 1.32 -3.42 -25.50
C GLY A 90 -0.17 -3.72 -25.72
N TYR A 91 -0.73 -4.73 -25.05
CA TYR A 91 -2.06 -5.30 -25.27
C TYR A 91 -2.28 -6.00 -26.62
N GLU A 92 -1.22 -6.32 -27.35
CA GLU A 92 -1.28 -7.16 -28.54
C GLU A 92 -0.73 -8.56 -28.21
N TYR A 93 -1.58 -9.58 -28.26
CA TYR A 93 -1.26 -10.95 -27.88
C TYR A 93 -1.20 -11.86 -29.11
N ASP A 94 -0.22 -12.76 -29.18
CA ASP A 94 0.00 -13.70 -30.28
C ASP A 94 -0.04 -15.18 -29.80
N LEU A 95 -0.11 -16.12 -30.73
CA LEU A 95 -0.20 -17.56 -30.43
C LEU A 95 1.13 -18.17 -29.96
N GLU A 96 2.26 -17.52 -30.20
CA GLU A 96 3.59 -18.09 -29.98
C GLU A 96 4.10 -17.83 -28.55
N ASN A 97 3.94 -16.59 -28.08
CA ASN A 97 4.52 -16.12 -26.83
C ASN A 97 3.49 -15.96 -25.72
N THR A 98 2.21 -15.91 -26.05
CA THR A 98 1.16 -15.63 -25.07
C THR A 98 0.83 -16.85 -24.23
N LEU A 99 1.05 -16.72 -22.92
CA LEU A 99 0.62 -17.71 -21.94
C LEU A 99 -0.19 -17.02 -20.85
N PHE A 100 -1.48 -17.30 -20.84
CA PHE A 100 -2.42 -16.80 -19.85
C PHE A 100 -3.04 -17.99 -19.12
N ASP A 101 -2.81 -18.05 -17.81
CA ASP A 101 -3.25 -19.18 -16.98
C ASP A 101 -4.75 -19.05 -16.69
N ASN A 102 -5.55 -19.96 -17.22
CA ASN A 102 -7.01 -19.98 -17.00
C ASN A 102 -7.43 -21.15 -16.12
N THR A 103 -6.51 -21.70 -15.32
CA THR A 103 -6.82 -22.84 -14.48
C THR A 103 -7.78 -22.46 -13.34
N PRO A 104 -8.65 -23.39 -12.91
CA PRO A 104 -9.51 -23.19 -11.75
C PRO A 104 -8.79 -22.76 -10.48
N TRP A 105 -7.55 -23.19 -10.31
CA TRP A 105 -6.77 -22.81 -9.14
C TRP A 105 -6.47 -21.31 -9.10
N THR A 106 -6.10 -20.73 -10.24
CA THR A 106 -5.67 -19.33 -10.34
C THR A 106 -6.84 -18.38 -10.08
N TYR A 107 -7.95 -18.50 -10.82
CA TYR A 107 -9.08 -17.60 -10.59
C TYR A 107 -9.78 -17.83 -9.24
N ASN A 108 -9.80 -19.06 -8.70
CA ASN A 108 -10.36 -19.29 -7.36
C ASN A 108 -9.51 -18.64 -6.27
N THR A 109 -8.19 -18.64 -6.42
CA THR A 109 -7.29 -17.94 -5.49
C THR A 109 -7.57 -16.43 -5.50
N ASP A 110 -7.76 -15.86 -6.68
CA ASP A 110 -8.13 -14.44 -6.84
C ASP A 110 -9.47 -14.10 -6.18
N TYR A 111 -10.49 -14.94 -6.34
CA TYR A 111 -11.77 -14.73 -5.65
C TYR A 111 -11.66 -14.84 -4.12
N VAL A 112 -10.88 -15.81 -3.62
CA VAL A 112 -10.62 -15.92 -2.17
C VAL A 112 -9.88 -14.69 -1.64
N LEU A 113 -8.85 -14.22 -2.34
CA LEU A 113 -8.13 -13.00 -1.98
C LEU A 113 -9.06 -11.78 -1.98
N THR A 114 -9.95 -11.66 -2.97
CA THR A 114 -10.96 -10.60 -3.04
C THR A 114 -11.81 -10.56 -1.76
N ILE A 115 -12.30 -11.72 -1.32
CA ILE A 115 -13.11 -11.83 -0.10
C ILE A 115 -12.30 -11.41 1.13
N VAL A 116 -11.07 -11.94 1.28
CA VAL A 116 -10.20 -11.65 2.43
C VAL A 116 -9.88 -10.16 2.50
N MET A 117 -9.47 -9.54 1.38
CA MET A 117 -9.14 -8.11 1.32
C MET A 117 -10.37 -7.24 1.62
N THR A 118 -11.55 -7.63 1.14
CA THR A 118 -12.81 -6.93 1.44
C THR A 118 -13.14 -6.98 2.92
N ILE A 119 -13.03 -8.15 3.56
CA ILE A 119 -13.26 -8.30 5.00
C ILE A 119 -12.29 -7.41 5.79
N LEU A 120 -10.99 -7.47 5.47
CA LEU A 120 -9.97 -6.66 6.14
C LEU A 120 -10.21 -5.15 5.93
N ALA A 121 -10.69 -4.73 4.76
CA ALA A 121 -11.03 -3.33 4.49
C ALA A 121 -12.19 -2.86 5.37
N VAL A 122 -13.24 -3.69 5.51
CA VAL A 122 -14.37 -3.43 6.41
C VAL A 122 -13.89 -3.34 7.87
N GLU A 123 -13.02 -4.25 8.31
CA GLU A 123 -12.44 -4.22 9.65
C GLU A 123 -11.61 -2.94 9.90
N CYS A 124 -10.84 -2.47 8.90
CA CYS A 124 -10.13 -1.19 9.01
C CYS A 124 -11.11 -0.04 9.26
N ILE A 125 -12.21 0.03 8.51
CA ILE A 125 -13.23 1.09 8.64
C ILE A 125 -13.95 1.00 9.99
N ARG A 126 -14.27 -0.22 10.45
CA ARG A 126 -15.01 -0.46 11.69
C ARG A 126 -14.17 -0.36 12.95
N SER A 127 -12.86 -0.55 12.85
CA SER A 127 -11.95 -0.44 13.99
C SER A 127 -12.09 0.95 14.62
N ASN A 128 -12.26 1.04 15.94
CA ASN A 128 -12.36 2.31 16.66
C ASN A 128 -11.47 2.27 17.91
N ALA A 129 -10.86 3.40 18.25
CA ALA A 129 -10.13 3.54 19.51
C ALA A 129 -11.10 3.87 20.66
N THR A 130 -10.76 3.42 21.87
CA THR A 130 -11.53 3.72 23.10
C THR A 130 -11.47 5.21 23.48
N CYS A 131 -10.39 5.90 23.10
CA CYS A 131 -10.22 7.33 23.29
C CYS A 131 -10.61 8.10 22.02
N GLU A 132 -11.48 9.10 22.15
CA GLU A 132 -11.97 9.93 21.05
C GLU A 132 -10.82 10.60 20.27
N LYS A 133 -9.82 11.15 20.99
CA LYS A 133 -8.64 11.78 20.39
C LYS A 133 -7.85 10.79 19.53
N THR A 134 -7.51 9.62 20.08
CA THR A 134 -6.80 8.57 19.33
C THR A 134 -7.63 8.06 18.14
N ASN A 135 -8.95 8.03 18.28
CA ASN A 135 -9.85 7.61 17.20
C ASN A 135 -9.81 8.62 16.04
N ALA A 136 -9.86 9.92 16.35
CA ALA A 136 -9.72 10.98 15.37
C ALA A 136 -8.34 10.96 14.69
N ASP A 137 -7.26 10.82 15.48
CA ASP A 137 -5.89 10.79 14.97
C ASP A 137 -5.66 9.60 14.01
N SER A 138 -6.21 8.42 14.33
CA SER A 138 -6.07 7.21 13.52
C SER A 138 -7.06 7.09 12.36
N PHE A 139 -8.04 7.99 12.23
CA PHE A 139 -9.09 7.90 11.21
C PHE A 139 -8.53 7.83 9.78
N ARG A 140 -7.59 8.72 9.43
CA ARG A 140 -6.96 8.72 8.10
C ARG A 140 -6.21 7.44 7.82
N LEU A 141 -5.51 6.90 8.81
CA LEU A 141 -4.76 5.65 8.69
C LEU A 141 -5.70 4.47 8.40
N ARG A 142 -6.86 4.42 9.07
CA ARG A 142 -7.92 3.43 8.82
C ARG A 142 -8.47 3.52 7.40
N ILE A 143 -8.79 4.73 6.95
CA ILE A 143 -9.33 4.97 5.60
C ILE A 143 -8.30 4.62 4.52
N TYR A 144 -7.04 5.04 4.66
CA TYR A 144 -6.00 4.72 3.68
C TYR A 144 -5.67 3.22 3.67
N SER A 145 -5.68 2.55 4.82
CA SER A 145 -5.51 1.09 4.90
C SER A 145 -6.67 0.35 4.24
N ALA A 146 -7.91 0.79 4.48
CA ALA A 146 -9.08 0.24 3.82
C ALA A 146 -9.03 0.45 2.30
N ALA A 147 -8.66 1.65 1.85
CA ALA A 147 -8.54 1.97 0.42
C ALA A 147 -7.46 1.13 -0.27
N LEU A 148 -6.31 0.91 0.38
CA LEU A 148 -5.27 -0.02 -0.09
C LEU A 148 -5.84 -1.43 -0.32
N LEU A 149 -6.57 -1.94 0.67
CA LEU A 149 -7.17 -3.27 0.61
C LEU A 149 -8.28 -3.35 -0.45
N ILE A 150 -9.07 -2.29 -0.63
CA ILE A 150 -10.08 -2.19 -1.69
C ILE A 150 -9.40 -2.22 -3.07
N CYS A 151 -8.29 -1.51 -3.29
CA CYS A 151 -7.54 -1.61 -4.54
C CYS A 151 -7.12 -3.05 -4.84
N TYR A 152 -6.59 -3.77 -3.85
CA TYR A 152 -6.26 -5.19 -4.05
C TYR A 152 -7.49 -6.06 -4.27
N ALA A 153 -8.59 -5.84 -3.55
CA ALA A 153 -9.84 -6.59 -3.75
C ALA A 153 -10.40 -6.40 -5.17
N VAL A 154 -10.46 -5.16 -5.65
CA VAL A 154 -10.90 -4.85 -7.03
C VAL A 154 -9.94 -5.45 -8.06
N SER A 155 -8.63 -5.38 -7.79
CA SER A 155 -7.60 -5.97 -8.65
C SER A 155 -7.79 -7.48 -8.80
N THR A 156 -7.90 -8.21 -7.69
CA THR A 156 -8.07 -9.67 -7.70
C THR A 156 -9.44 -10.06 -8.25
N LEU A 157 -10.50 -9.29 -8.01
CA LEU A 157 -11.80 -9.57 -8.61
C LEU A 157 -11.73 -9.50 -10.15
N ALA A 158 -11.10 -8.45 -10.67
CA ALA A 158 -10.89 -8.29 -12.11
C ALA A 158 -9.95 -9.35 -12.68
N GLY A 159 -8.91 -9.74 -11.93
CA GLY A 159 -8.00 -10.84 -12.27
C GLY A 159 -8.72 -12.17 -12.38
N GLY A 160 -9.44 -12.57 -11.33
CA GLY A 160 -10.21 -13.82 -11.29
C GLY A 160 -11.26 -13.88 -12.39
N TRP A 161 -11.99 -12.78 -12.61
CA TRP A 161 -12.93 -12.69 -13.72
C TRP A 161 -12.23 -12.86 -15.07
N SER A 162 -11.05 -12.26 -15.24
CA SER A 162 -10.31 -12.32 -16.50
C SER A 162 -9.80 -13.73 -16.79
N HIS A 163 -9.17 -14.36 -15.79
CA HIS A 163 -8.67 -15.74 -15.85
C HIS A 163 -9.79 -16.77 -16.10
N GLN A 164 -11.01 -16.49 -15.65
CA GLN A 164 -12.14 -17.38 -15.89
C GLN A 164 -12.73 -17.26 -17.30
N HIS A 165 -12.73 -16.06 -17.91
CA HIS A 165 -13.52 -15.78 -19.11
C HIS A 165 -12.71 -15.53 -20.39
N PHE A 166 -11.43 -15.13 -20.30
CA PHE A 166 -10.61 -14.84 -21.49
C PHE A 166 -9.63 -15.99 -21.76
N THR A 167 -10.15 -17.07 -22.35
CA THR A 167 -9.43 -18.35 -22.48
C THR A 167 -8.64 -18.54 -23.78
N SER A 168 -8.73 -17.59 -24.71
CA SER A 168 -8.05 -17.66 -26.02
C SER A 168 -7.33 -16.36 -26.36
N VAL A 169 -6.30 -16.43 -27.21
CA VAL A 169 -5.57 -15.25 -27.69
C VAL A 169 -6.50 -14.23 -28.35
N GLY A 170 -7.51 -14.68 -29.11
CA GLY A 170 -8.52 -13.78 -29.68
C GLY A 170 -9.31 -13.02 -28.62
N SER A 171 -9.65 -13.67 -27.50
CA SER A 171 -10.36 -13.04 -26.39
C SER A 171 -9.49 -12.02 -25.62
N LEU A 172 -8.17 -12.26 -25.53
CA LEU A 172 -7.21 -11.35 -24.90
C LEU A 172 -6.99 -10.06 -25.72
N ASN A 173 -7.15 -10.12 -27.04
CA ASN A 173 -7.06 -8.94 -27.92
C ASN A 173 -8.35 -8.11 -28.00
N THR A 174 -9.26 -8.28 -27.04
CA THR A 174 -10.51 -7.50 -27.00
C THR A 174 -10.38 -6.28 -26.10
N LEU A 175 -11.13 -5.22 -26.42
CA LEU A 175 -11.26 -4.06 -25.53
C LEU A 175 -11.76 -4.46 -24.14
N LYS A 176 -12.64 -5.47 -24.06
CA LYS A 176 -13.14 -6.00 -22.79
C LYS A 176 -12.01 -6.53 -21.92
N PHE A 177 -11.17 -7.43 -22.45
CA PHE A 177 -10.01 -7.92 -21.70
C PHE A 177 -9.11 -6.78 -21.27
N ARG A 178 -8.77 -5.86 -22.19
CA ARG A 178 -7.92 -4.71 -21.89
C ARG A 178 -8.45 -3.88 -20.71
N LEU A 179 -9.75 -3.57 -20.68
CA LEU A 179 -10.35 -2.81 -19.58
C LEU A 179 -10.26 -3.57 -18.24
N PHE A 180 -10.61 -4.85 -18.22
CA PHE A 180 -10.49 -5.67 -17.01
C PHE A 180 -9.04 -5.82 -16.54
N TRP A 181 -8.11 -5.99 -17.47
CA TRP A 181 -6.70 -6.15 -17.17
C TRP A 181 -6.06 -4.85 -16.68
N ILE A 182 -6.47 -3.69 -17.22
CA ILE A 182 -6.12 -2.37 -16.68
C ILE A 182 -6.65 -2.22 -15.26
N VAL A 183 -7.90 -2.63 -14.98
CA VAL A 183 -8.43 -2.61 -13.61
C VAL A 183 -7.62 -3.53 -12.70
N CYS A 184 -7.23 -4.72 -13.17
CA CYS A 184 -6.42 -5.66 -12.41
C CYS A 184 -5.03 -5.09 -12.09
N VAL A 185 -4.19 -4.89 -13.10
CA VAL A 185 -2.78 -4.47 -12.97
C VAL A 185 -2.65 -3.01 -12.55
N GLY A 186 -3.53 -2.15 -13.05
CA GLY A 186 -3.56 -0.74 -12.71
C GLY A 186 -3.86 -0.51 -11.24
N ASN A 187 -4.82 -1.24 -10.64
CA ASN A 187 -5.08 -1.12 -9.19
C ASN A 187 -3.91 -1.65 -8.34
N VAL A 188 -3.19 -2.69 -8.78
CA VAL A 188 -1.93 -3.11 -8.13
C VAL A 188 -0.95 -1.95 -8.15
N SER A 189 -0.73 -1.31 -9.30
CA SER A 189 0.22 -0.19 -9.41
C SER A 189 -0.22 1.03 -8.59
N PHE A 190 -1.52 1.33 -8.60
CA PHE A 190 -2.13 2.45 -7.88
C PHE A 190 -2.13 2.26 -6.36
N ALA A 191 -2.11 1.01 -5.87
CA ALA A 191 -1.98 0.69 -4.44
C ALA A 191 -0.78 1.38 -3.76
N SER A 192 0.26 1.69 -4.53
CA SER A 192 1.43 2.45 -4.07
C SER A 192 1.08 3.85 -3.52
N CYS A 193 0.02 4.48 -4.04
CA CYS A 193 -0.54 5.72 -3.51
C CYS A 193 -0.88 5.58 -2.01
N TYR A 194 -1.69 4.57 -1.67
CA TYR A 194 -2.15 4.39 -0.30
C TYR A 194 -1.03 3.92 0.63
N MET A 195 -0.09 3.10 0.16
CA MET A 195 1.11 2.76 0.95
C MET A 195 1.91 4.00 1.36
N GLY A 196 2.13 4.92 0.40
CA GLY A 196 2.82 6.17 0.66
C GLY A 196 2.06 7.09 1.62
N LEU A 197 0.74 7.22 1.44
CA LEU A 197 -0.13 7.98 2.34
C LEU A 197 -0.17 7.38 3.77
N ILE A 198 -0.21 6.06 3.90
CA ILE A 198 -0.09 5.36 5.19
C ILE A 198 1.24 5.71 5.84
N GLY A 199 2.36 5.58 5.12
CA GLY A 199 3.69 5.95 5.62
C GLY A 199 3.76 7.40 6.10
N ARG A 200 3.13 8.30 5.35
CA ARG A 200 3.11 9.73 5.67
C ARG A 200 2.34 10.00 6.95
N GLU A 201 1.17 9.38 7.12
CA GLU A 201 0.36 9.52 8.33
C GLU A 201 1.03 8.87 9.54
N VAL A 202 1.68 7.71 9.37
CA VAL A 202 2.50 7.10 10.43
C VAL A 202 3.61 8.04 10.87
N GLN A 203 4.36 8.61 9.92
CA GLN A 203 5.44 9.57 10.23
C GLN A 203 4.89 10.83 10.90
N ARG A 204 3.71 11.32 10.48
CA ARG A 204 3.08 12.53 11.05
C ARG A 204 2.65 12.33 12.51
N ILE A 205 2.08 11.16 12.83
CA ILE A 205 1.46 10.91 14.14
C ILE A 205 2.48 10.30 15.12
N PHE A 206 3.33 9.39 14.64
CA PHE A 206 4.19 8.56 15.49
C PHE A 206 5.69 8.67 15.16
N GLY A 207 6.05 9.41 14.11
CA GLY A 207 7.42 9.49 13.62
C GLY A 207 8.32 10.39 14.45
N VAL A 208 9.62 10.16 14.36
CA VAL A 208 10.63 11.11 14.85
C VAL A 208 10.66 12.31 13.91
N LYS A 209 10.57 13.53 14.47
CA LYS A 209 10.61 14.78 13.70
C LYS A 209 11.83 14.80 12.76
N ASP A 210 11.60 15.17 11.51
CA ASP A 210 12.62 15.31 10.45
C ASP A 210 13.34 14.01 10.03
N ALA A 211 12.96 12.84 10.56
CA ALA A 211 13.57 11.57 10.17
C ALA A 211 13.22 11.13 8.74
N ILE A 212 12.00 11.45 8.30
CA ILE A 212 11.50 11.19 6.94
C ILE A 212 10.77 12.43 6.45
N PRO A 213 11.03 12.89 5.20
CA PRO A 213 10.37 14.07 4.66
C PRO A 213 8.86 13.85 4.54
N LEU A 214 8.08 14.76 5.11
CA LEU A 214 6.63 14.83 4.96
C LEU A 214 6.31 15.64 3.70
N GLY A 215 6.43 15.01 2.54
CA GLY A 215 6.04 15.63 1.27
C GLY A 215 4.55 16.03 1.23
N PRO A 216 4.15 16.82 0.22
CA PRO A 216 2.76 17.17 -0.01
C PRO A 216 1.88 15.92 -0.13
N VAL A 217 0.65 15.99 0.38
CA VAL A 217 -0.30 14.86 0.39
C VAL A 217 -0.57 14.34 -1.03
N TRP A 218 -0.57 15.21 -2.04
CA TRP A 218 -0.83 14.86 -3.43
C TRP A 218 0.31 14.12 -4.14
N CYS A 219 1.51 14.06 -3.54
CA CYS A 219 2.68 13.42 -4.15
C CYS A 219 2.43 11.92 -4.43
N TRP A 220 1.88 11.19 -3.45
CA TRP A 220 1.58 9.75 -3.59
C TRP A 220 0.40 9.46 -4.53
N PRO A 221 -0.71 10.20 -4.51
CA PRO A 221 -1.74 10.13 -5.55
C PRO A 221 -1.20 10.36 -6.96
N LEU A 222 -0.37 11.38 -7.17
CA LEU A 222 0.23 11.65 -8.47
C LEU A 222 1.12 10.48 -8.93
N TYR A 223 1.94 9.94 -8.02
CA TYR A 223 2.77 8.77 -8.27
C TYR A 223 1.93 7.54 -8.67
N GLY A 224 0.89 7.22 -7.89
CA GLY A 224 0.00 6.10 -8.18
C GLY A 224 -0.75 6.27 -9.50
N LEU A 225 -1.27 7.47 -9.79
CA LEU A 225 -1.96 7.79 -11.05
C LEU A 225 -1.03 7.65 -12.25
N TYR A 226 0.23 8.08 -12.13
CA TYR A 226 1.22 7.90 -13.19
C TYR A 226 1.43 6.42 -13.51
N MET A 227 1.62 5.58 -12.50
CA MET A 227 1.82 4.13 -12.70
C MET A 227 0.57 3.45 -13.27
N PHE A 228 -0.62 3.83 -12.80
CA PHE A 228 -1.89 3.38 -13.38
C PHE A 228 -1.99 3.79 -14.86
N GLY A 229 -1.65 5.04 -15.19
CA GLY A 229 -1.63 5.54 -16.55
C GLY A 229 -0.66 4.77 -17.44
N ALA A 230 0.57 4.54 -16.98
CA ALA A 230 1.56 3.74 -17.69
C ALA A 230 1.03 2.32 -18.01
N CYS A 231 0.36 1.68 -17.05
CA CYS A 231 -0.36 0.42 -17.31
C CYS A 231 -1.42 0.60 -18.39
N ALA A 232 -2.31 1.60 -18.29
CA ALA A 232 -3.40 1.81 -19.24
C ALA A 232 -2.93 2.04 -20.70
N PHE A 233 -1.79 2.70 -20.86
CA PHE A 233 -1.13 2.91 -22.16
C PHE A 233 -0.34 1.69 -22.66
N GLY A 234 -0.24 0.62 -21.87
CA GLY A 234 0.40 -0.64 -22.28
C GLY A 234 1.89 -0.73 -21.99
N TYR A 235 2.49 0.24 -21.28
CA TYR A 235 3.90 0.20 -20.90
C TYR A 235 4.22 -0.97 -19.95
N ILE A 236 3.22 -1.45 -19.20
CA ILE A 236 3.32 -2.59 -18.26
C ILE A 236 2.56 -3.81 -18.82
N SER A 237 2.44 -3.94 -20.14
CA SER A 237 1.77 -5.09 -20.78
C SER A 237 2.78 -6.00 -21.46
N PHE A 238 2.82 -7.26 -21.05
CA PHE A 238 3.73 -8.31 -21.56
C PHE A 238 2.94 -9.49 -22.12
N LYS A 239 3.57 -10.27 -23.01
CA LYS A 239 2.96 -11.45 -23.65
C LYS A 239 2.53 -12.50 -22.64
N ARG A 240 3.17 -12.52 -21.46
CA ARG A 240 2.78 -13.34 -20.32
C ARG A 240 2.16 -12.43 -19.27
N PRO A 241 0.82 -12.30 -19.19
CA PRO A 241 0.20 -11.28 -18.35
C PRO A 241 0.54 -11.38 -16.84
N ALA A 242 0.97 -12.55 -16.35
CA ALA A 242 1.52 -12.68 -15.00
C ALA A 242 2.74 -11.74 -14.74
N CYS A 243 3.50 -11.40 -15.79
CA CYS A 243 4.61 -10.45 -15.71
C CYS A 243 4.12 -9.03 -15.45
N ASP A 244 2.96 -8.64 -15.99
CA ASP A 244 2.35 -7.32 -15.80
C ASP A 244 2.15 -7.05 -14.31
N ILE A 245 1.57 -8.03 -13.60
CA ILE A 245 1.35 -7.97 -12.14
C ILE A 245 2.68 -7.92 -11.37
N PHE A 246 3.70 -8.66 -11.82
CA PHE A 246 5.00 -8.63 -11.18
C PHE A 246 5.68 -7.25 -11.32
N ILE A 247 5.68 -6.68 -12.53
CA ILE A 247 6.20 -5.33 -12.77
C ILE A 247 5.41 -4.30 -11.96
N ALA A 248 4.08 -4.36 -11.97
CA ALA A 248 3.23 -3.52 -11.13
C ALA A 248 3.59 -3.62 -9.65
N GLY A 249 3.91 -4.82 -9.15
CA GLY A 249 4.44 -5.04 -7.81
C GLY A 249 5.77 -4.33 -7.55
N ILE A 250 6.71 -4.36 -8.49
CA ILE A 250 8.00 -3.64 -8.33
C ILE A 250 7.78 -2.13 -8.23
N THR A 251 6.81 -1.56 -8.97
CA THR A 251 6.50 -0.12 -8.87
C THR A 251 6.05 0.31 -7.47
N GLN A 252 5.65 -0.61 -6.59
CA GLN A 252 5.28 -0.27 -5.21
C GLN A 252 6.50 -0.02 -4.31
N PHE A 253 7.69 -0.48 -4.71
CA PHE A 253 8.92 -0.46 -3.90
C PHE A 253 9.17 0.86 -3.15
N PRO A 254 9.13 2.06 -3.78
CA PRO A 254 9.42 3.30 -3.07
C PRO A 254 8.40 3.60 -1.97
N SER A 255 7.11 3.39 -2.26
CA SER A 255 6.03 3.62 -1.30
C SER A 255 6.07 2.63 -0.13
N THR A 256 6.43 1.37 -0.40
CA THR A 256 6.64 0.35 0.62
C THR A 256 7.82 0.71 1.51
N PHE A 257 8.96 1.09 0.92
CA PHE A 257 10.15 1.51 1.68
C PHE A 257 9.88 2.74 2.54
N TYR A 258 9.17 3.73 2.00
CA TYR A 258 8.75 4.91 2.74
C TYR A 258 7.86 4.55 3.94
N CYS A 259 6.86 3.69 3.73
CA CYS A 259 5.97 3.22 4.78
C CYS A 259 6.70 2.41 5.87
N LEU A 260 7.56 1.47 5.47
CA LEU A 260 8.35 0.67 6.40
C LEU A 260 9.37 1.53 7.17
N GLY A 261 9.98 2.51 6.51
CA GLY A 261 10.85 3.48 7.17
C GLY A 261 10.10 4.25 8.27
N ALA A 262 8.90 4.76 7.95
CA ALA A 262 8.08 5.49 8.93
C ALA A 262 7.67 4.60 10.11
N LEU A 263 7.34 3.34 9.85
CA LEU A 263 7.03 2.37 10.90
C LEU A 263 8.26 1.99 11.75
N GLY A 264 9.43 1.87 11.12
CA GLY A 264 10.69 1.50 11.78
C GLY A 264 11.27 2.61 12.66
N LEU A 265 11.10 3.86 12.24
CA LEU A 265 11.61 5.05 12.95
C LEU A 265 10.61 5.65 13.95
N ARG A 266 9.48 4.97 14.22
CA ARG A 266 8.48 5.50 15.15
C ARG A 266 9.00 5.56 16.59
N THR A 267 8.62 6.60 17.32
CA THR A 267 8.88 6.68 18.75
C THR A 267 7.93 5.75 19.49
N TRP A 268 8.46 4.64 19.99
CA TRP A 268 7.70 3.76 20.87
C TRP A 268 7.64 4.38 22.26
N PRO A 269 6.47 4.39 22.93
CA PRO A 269 6.40 4.75 24.33
C PRO A 269 7.40 3.91 25.11
N SER A 270 8.43 4.55 25.66
CA SER A 270 9.41 3.85 26.47
C SER A 270 8.69 3.34 27.71
N SER A 271 8.65 2.03 27.92
CA SER A 271 8.02 1.36 29.07
C SER A 271 8.67 1.71 30.43
N ARG A 272 9.44 2.80 30.50
CA ARG A 272 10.23 3.23 31.66
C ARG A 272 9.51 4.16 32.63
N ASP A 273 8.25 4.50 32.41
CA ASP A 273 7.41 5.07 33.47
C ASP A 273 7.00 3.98 34.47
N SER A 274 7.98 3.59 35.27
CA SER A 274 7.95 2.53 36.27
C SER A 274 7.10 2.84 37.51
N THR A 275 6.38 3.96 37.54
CA THR A 275 5.51 4.29 38.67
C THR A 275 4.18 3.51 38.66
N ASN A 276 3.87 2.80 37.56
CA ASN A 276 2.71 1.90 37.44
C ASN A 276 3.08 0.42 37.16
N ALA A 277 4.31 0.00 37.49
CA ALA A 277 4.83 -1.34 37.22
C ALA A 277 4.02 -2.53 37.78
N LYS A 278 3.00 -2.28 38.62
CA LYS A 278 2.08 -3.32 39.10
C LYS A 278 0.92 -3.63 38.15
N VAL A 279 0.50 -2.71 37.28
CA VAL A 279 -0.63 -2.93 36.35
C VAL A 279 -0.16 -3.65 35.08
N THR A 280 1.07 -3.42 34.66
CA THR A 280 1.64 -3.98 33.41
C THR A 280 2.05 -5.46 33.51
N ALA A 281 2.16 -6.04 34.71
CA ALA A 281 2.38 -7.48 34.87
C ALA A 281 1.17 -8.29 34.42
N ILE A 282 -0.04 -7.80 34.72
CA ILE A 282 -1.31 -8.46 34.38
C ILE A 282 -1.58 -8.38 32.86
N GLU A 283 -1.29 -7.25 32.23
CA GLU A 283 -1.44 -7.11 30.76
C GLU A 283 -0.39 -7.92 29.96
N ARG A 284 0.81 -8.12 30.51
CA ARG A 284 1.82 -8.98 29.87
C ARG A 284 1.42 -10.44 29.86
N GLU A 285 0.81 -10.94 30.92
CA GLU A 285 0.28 -12.32 30.96
C GLU A 285 -0.85 -12.52 29.95
N ALA A 286 -1.74 -11.53 29.79
CA ALA A 286 -2.81 -11.57 28.78
C ALA A 286 -2.28 -11.57 27.33
N TRP A 287 -1.19 -10.84 27.06
CA TRP A 287 -0.54 -10.84 25.73
C TRP A 287 0.22 -12.14 25.44
N ILE A 288 0.87 -12.72 26.45
CA ILE A 288 1.55 -14.02 26.31
C ILE A 288 0.52 -15.13 26.06
N ASP A 289 -0.59 -15.16 26.81
CA ASP A 289 -1.69 -16.11 26.60
C ASP A 289 -2.33 -15.97 25.20
N MET A 290 -2.53 -14.74 24.71
CA MET A 290 -3.05 -14.53 23.36
C MET A 290 -2.05 -14.98 22.28
N SER A 291 -0.75 -14.73 22.48
CA SER A 291 0.29 -15.20 21.57
C SER A 291 0.42 -16.73 21.56
N GLU A 292 0.28 -17.39 22.72
CA GLU A 292 0.29 -18.85 22.82
C GLU A 292 -0.96 -19.49 22.20
N ARG A 293 -2.13 -18.84 22.26
CA ARG A 293 -3.34 -19.33 21.59
C ARG A 293 -3.28 -19.16 20.06
N VAL A 294 -2.64 -18.10 19.57
CA VAL A 294 -2.49 -17.84 18.12
C VAL A 294 -1.30 -18.57 17.50
N TYR A 295 -0.25 -18.84 18.28
CA TYR A 295 0.97 -19.54 17.85
C TYR A 295 1.18 -20.90 18.52
N SER A 296 0.14 -21.56 19.04
CA SER A 296 0.26 -22.97 19.38
C SER A 296 0.51 -23.76 18.09
N PRO A 297 1.69 -24.38 17.90
CA PRO A 297 1.92 -25.21 16.73
C PRO A 297 1.13 -26.48 16.96
N GLY A 298 -0.12 -26.48 16.48
CA GLY A 298 -0.86 -27.72 16.27
C GLY A 298 0.04 -28.64 15.47
N ARG A 299 0.29 -29.85 15.98
CA ARG A 299 1.00 -30.91 15.27
C ARG A 299 0.22 -31.23 14.00
N GLY A 300 0.54 -30.52 12.92
CA GLY A 300 -0.01 -30.76 11.60
C GLY A 300 0.47 -32.10 11.05
N PRO A 301 -0.33 -32.73 10.17
CA PRO A 301 -0.06 -34.06 9.65
C PRO A 301 1.27 -34.11 8.88
N ARG A 302 2.01 -35.22 9.04
CA ARG A 302 3.27 -35.50 8.35
C ARG A 302 3.12 -35.24 6.85
N GLN A 303 3.92 -34.31 6.32
CA GLN A 303 3.99 -34.05 4.89
C GLN A 303 4.49 -35.30 4.15
N HIS A 304 3.66 -35.80 3.23
CA HIS A 304 4.08 -36.73 2.20
C HIS A 304 5.02 -36.01 1.23
N LYS A 305 6.15 -36.64 0.90
CA LYS A 305 7.09 -36.15 -0.11
C LYS A 305 6.44 -36.16 -1.49
N GLY A 306 6.53 -35.01 -2.17
CA GLY A 306 6.39 -34.90 -3.62
C GLY A 306 5.06 -34.29 -4.08
N VAL A 307 5.05 -32.97 -4.29
CA VAL A 307 4.72 -32.25 -5.55
C VAL A 307 5.13 -30.79 -5.29
N GLY A 308 6.08 -30.26 -6.07
CA GLY A 308 6.59 -28.90 -5.90
C GLY A 308 5.58 -27.86 -6.35
N PHE A 309 5.04 -27.09 -5.40
CA PHE A 309 4.20 -25.93 -5.68
C PHE A 309 5.07 -24.70 -5.98
N GLY A 310 5.11 -24.32 -7.26
CA GLY A 310 5.65 -23.05 -7.76
C GLY A 310 4.63 -21.93 -7.67
N VAL A 311 4.23 -21.55 -6.47
CA VAL A 311 3.54 -20.28 -6.20
C VAL A 311 4.22 -19.66 -4.98
N SER A 312 4.68 -18.41 -5.10
CA SER A 312 5.48 -17.65 -4.13
C SER A 312 7.01 -17.88 -4.11
N GLN A 313 7.69 -17.29 -5.10
CA GLN A 313 9.07 -16.81 -4.91
C GLN A 313 9.17 -15.27 -4.81
N ALA A 314 8.24 -14.49 -5.39
CA ALA A 314 8.21 -13.03 -5.22
C ALA A 314 7.90 -12.59 -3.78
N ALA A 315 7.14 -13.38 -3.02
CA ALA A 315 6.89 -13.14 -1.59
C ALA A 315 8.03 -13.65 -0.65
N ARG A 316 9.06 -14.33 -1.18
CA ARG A 316 10.17 -14.88 -0.37
C ARG A 316 11.46 -14.05 -0.42
N SER A 317 11.61 -13.09 -1.34
CA SER A 317 12.79 -12.20 -1.37
C SER A 317 12.79 -11.08 -0.33
N ALA A 318 11.76 -10.92 0.50
CA ALA A 318 11.77 -9.98 1.63
C ALA A 318 12.05 -10.64 3.00
N LYS A 319 12.39 -11.94 3.02
CA LYS A 319 12.63 -12.71 4.26
C LYS A 319 14.09 -13.14 4.49
N SER A 320 15.03 -12.56 3.75
CA SER A 320 16.46 -12.78 3.98
C SER A 320 17.13 -11.48 4.41
N GLN A 321 17.71 -11.51 5.61
CA GLN A 321 18.60 -10.52 6.22
C GLN A 321 17.99 -9.35 7.02
N VAL A 322 17.32 -9.69 8.14
CA VAL A 322 17.54 -8.96 9.40
C VAL A 322 17.61 -9.99 10.54
N ASN A 323 18.82 -10.52 10.78
CA ASN A 323 19.11 -11.43 11.87
C ASN A 323 19.30 -10.61 13.16
N ILE A 324 18.21 -10.19 13.82
CA ILE A 324 18.22 -9.45 15.11
C ILE A 324 18.55 -10.36 16.32
N GLY A 325 19.01 -11.59 16.09
CA GLY A 325 19.32 -12.56 17.14
C GLY A 325 20.64 -12.36 17.91
N VAL A 326 21.53 -11.43 17.51
CA VAL A 326 22.93 -11.42 18.03
C VAL A 326 23.22 -10.28 19.04
N LEU A 327 22.33 -9.32 19.26
CA LEU A 327 22.58 -8.18 20.17
C LEU A 327 22.06 -8.35 21.61
N ARG A 328 21.73 -9.59 22.03
CA ARG A 328 21.20 -9.87 23.38
C ARG A 328 22.23 -10.39 24.40
N LYS A 329 23.53 -10.42 24.07
CA LYS A 329 24.56 -11.04 24.92
C LYS A 329 25.74 -10.14 25.37
N LYS A 330 25.66 -8.81 25.22
CA LYS A 330 26.77 -7.92 25.62
C LYS A 330 26.46 -6.79 26.60
N LEU A 331 25.35 -6.85 27.32
CA LEU A 331 25.09 -5.98 28.49
C LEU A 331 24.45 -6.79 29.63
N ARG A 332 25.24 -7.71 30.18
CA ARG A 332 25.17 -8.12 31.57
C ARG A 332 26.55 -7.97 32.17
#